data_AF-A0A2V5RUA5-F1
#
_entry.id   AF-A0A2V5RUA5-F1
#
_cell.length_a   1.000
_cell.length_b   1.000
_cell.length_c   1.000
_cell.angle_alpha   90.00
_cell.angle_beta   90.00
_cell.angle_gamma   90.00
#
_symmetry.space_group_name_H-M   'P 1'
#
loop_
_entity.id
_entity.type
_entity.pdbx_description
1 polymer ?
#
loop_
_entity_poly.entity_id
_entity_poly.type
_entity_poly.pdbx_seq_one_letter_code
_entity_poly.pdbx_strand_id
1 'polypeptide(L)'
;MGTLQAVEVRVARALAEYELTGDPTYQASACCSVCGEPSYYTYNEILNFMPVAWRPQPLPESHGWTLLLIEVPAAEHLTERYLFGERLLVQFEFNDNEYWYGTLRSPSGMAPSMPLGSRIGGNYLSGTPIVTTWFPEGHSKTIPVEWPAPGTQDIGSFFIPKDAPDTLLTANLICSNPSCGRFFSYNYSQLNQVLDEQATIGLVSHVKRILTITCPKCQTARVVDEACINSLYKL
;
A
#
# COMPACT_ATOMS: atom_id res chain seq x y z
N MET A 1 -1.01 -14.72 -24.98
CA MET A 1 -0.84 -13.27 -25.23
C MET A 1 -2.19 -12.60 -25.00
N GLY A 2 -2.31 -11.77 -23.97
CA GLY A 2 -3.56 -11.07 -23.64
C GLY A 2 -3.72 -9.81 -24.49
N THR A 3 -4.89 -9.62 -25.08
CA THR A 3 -5.21 -8.47 -25.93
C THR A 3 -5.80 -7.34 -25.10
N LEU A 4 -5.17 -6.16 -25.08
CA LEU A 4 -5.73 -4.95 -24.48
C LEU A 4 -6.86 -4.39 -25.35
N GLN A 5 -8.12 -4.67 -25.00
CA GLN A 5 -9.28 -3.96 -25.56
C GLN A 5 -9.41 -2.59 -24.90
N ALA A 6 -9.22 -1.47 -25.62
CA ALA A 6 -9.48 -0.09 -25.17
C ALA A 6 -9.37 0.14 -23.64
N VAL A 7 -8.26 -0.33 -23.06
CA VAL A 7 -8.06 -0.31 -21.61
C VAL A 7 -7.52 1.07 -21.25
N GLU A 8 -8.05 1.68 -20.19
CA GLU A 8 -7.48 2.91 -19.67
C GLU A 8 -5.99 2.69 -19.34
N VAL A 9 -5.12 3.62 -19.75
CA VAL A 9 -3.65 3.45 -19.64
C VAL A 9 -3.17 3.11 -18.21
N ARG A 10 -3.89 3.59 -17.17
CA ARG A 10 -3.62 3.26 -15.77
C ARG A 10 -3.84 1.77 -15.45
N VAL A 11 -4.88 1.17 -16.02
CA VAL A 11 -5.21 -0.24 -15.86
C VAL A 11 -4.22 -1.09 -16.67
N ALA A 12 -3.87 -0.68 -17.89
CA ALA A 12 -2.83 -1.34 -18.67
C ALA A 12 -1.48 -1.36 -17.94
N ARG A 13 -1.12 -0.26 -17.26
CA ARG A 13 0.06 -0.19 -16.42
C ARG A 13 0.00 -1.15 -15.24
N ALA A 14 -1.12 -1.18 -14.50
CA ALA A 14 -1.29 -2.07 -13.37
C ALA A 14 -1.24 -3.56 -13.76
N LEU A 15 -1.81 -3.90 -14.93
CA LEU A 15 -1.73 -5.24 -15.52
C LEU A 15 -0.29 -5.61 -15.89
N ALA A 16 0.45 -4.69 -16.52
CA ALA A 16 1.85 -4.92 -16.85
C ALA A 16 2.72 -5.12 -15.60
N GLU A 17 2.53 -4.31 -14.53
CA GLU A 17 3.20 -4.50 -13.23
C GLU A 17 2.92 -5.90 -12.64
N TYR A 18 1.66 -6.33 -12.71
CA TYR A 18 1.23 -7.63 -12.21
C TYR A 18 1.89 -8.78 -12.98
N GLU A 19 1.83 -8.77 -14.31
CA GLU A 19 2.39 -9.84 -15.15
C GLU A 19 3.92 -9.90 -15.05
N LEU A 20 4.61 -8.75 -14.95
CA LEU A 20 6.06 -8.69 -14.78
C LEU A 20 6.56 -9.36 -13.49
N THR A 21 5.69 -9.50 -12.49
CA THR A 21 6.03 -10.24 -11.26
C THR A 21 6.15 -11.74 -11.52
N GLY A 22 5.37 -12.29 -12.46
CA GLY A 22 5.42 -13.70 -12.85
C GLY A 22 6.33 -13.98 -14.04
N ASP A 23 6.45 -13.03 -14.96
CA ASP A 23 7.29 -13.11 -16.17
C ASP A 23 8.01 -11.77 -16.41
N PRO A 24 9.30 -11.66 -16.04
CA PRO A 24 10.09 -10.44 -16.24
C PRO A 24 10.24 -9.99 -17.70
N THR A 25 9.91 -10.86 -18.66
CA THR A 25 9.99 -10.58 -20.10
C THR A 25 8.65 -10.17 -20.71
N TYR A 26 7.60 -10.06 -19.89
CA TYR A 26 6.26 -9.74 -20.34
C TYR A 26 6.20 -8.43 -21.16
N GLN A 27 5.45 -8.50 -22.27
CA GLN A 27 5.07 -7.34 -23.08
C GLN A 27 3.55 -7.31 -23.24
N ALA A 28 2.96 -6.14 -23.02
CA ALA A 28 1.53 -5.96 -23.23
C ALA A 28 1.23 -5.91 -24.72
N SER A 29 0.21 -6.63 -25.18
CA SER A 29 -0.18 -6.61 -26.60
C SER A 29 -1.53 -5.91 -26.79
N ALA A 30 -1.65 -5.10 -27.85
CA ALA A 30 -2.91 -4.52 -28.28
C ALA A 30 -3.09 -4.77 -29.78
N CYS A 31 -4.32 -5.04 -30.22
CA CYS A 31 -4.64 -5.18 -31.63
C CYS A 31 -5.22 -3.86 -32.16
N CYS A 32 -4.75 -3.41 -33.32
CA CYS A 32 -5.37 -2.28 -34.01
C CYS A 32 -6.81 -2.63 -34.39
N SER A 33 -7.78 -1.79 -34.01
CA SER A 33 -9.19 -2.01 -34.32
C SER A 33 -9.52 -1.91 -35.82
N VAL A 34 -8.61 -1.33 -36.63
CA VAL A 34 -8.81 -1.12 -38.07
C VAL A 34 -8.12 -2.21 -38.89
N CYS A 35 -6.84 -2.48 -38.65
CA CYS A 35 -6.08 -3.46 -39.45
C CYS A 35 -5.87 -4.82 -38.76
N GLY A 36 -6.24 -4.97 -37.49
CA GLY A 36 -6.07 -6.22 -36.73
C GLY A 36 -4.63 -6.56 -36.32
N GLU A 37 -3.64 -5.82 -36.83
CA GLU A 37 -2.23 -6.07 -36.52
C GLU A 37 -1.94 -5.91 -35.02
N PRO A 38 -1.23 -6.86 -34.41
CA PRO A 38 -0.80 -6.76 -33.02
C PRO A 38 0.37 -5.79 -32.88
N SER A 39 0.31 -4.93 -31.86
CA SER A 39 1.42 -4.12 -31.37
C SER A 39 1.79 -4.58 -29.96
N TYR A 40 3.08 -4.52 -29.65
CA TYR A 40 3.62 -4.94 -28.36
C TYR A 40 4.27 -3.74 -27.67
N TYR A 41 4.04 -3.64 -26.37
CA TYR A 41 4.49 -2.52 -25.55
C TYR A 41 5.18 -3.03 -24.29
N THR A 42 6.37 -2.52 -24.06
CA THR A 42 7.10 -2.65 -22.80
C THR A 42 6.44 -1.81 -21.70
N TYR A 43 6.75 -2.12 -20.46
CA TYR A 43 6.29 -1.34 -19.31
C TYR A 43 6.67 0.15 -19.40
N ASN A 44 7.90 0.44 -19.84
CA ASN A 44 8.37 1.83 -20.01
C ASN A 44 7.59 2.57 -21.10
N GLU A 45 7.23 1.90 -22.19
CA GLU A 45 6.38 2.49 -23.24
C GLU A 45 4.98 2.80 -22.71
N ILE A 46 4.38 1.87 -21.94
CA ILE A 46 3.09 2.11 -21.28
C ILE A 46 3.17 3.32 -20.34
N LEU A 47 4.23 3.43 -19.52
CA LEU A 47 4.46 4.60 -18.67
C LEU A 47 4.60 5.90 -19.48
N ASN A 48 5.26 5.85 -20.64
CA ASN A 48 5.43 7.00 -21.50
C ASN A 48 4.11 7.49 -22.11
N PHE A 49 3.15 6.59 -22.35
CA PHE A 49 1.79 6.96 -22.76
C PHE A 49 0.95 7.53 -21.63
N MET A 50 1.32 7.30 -20.36
CA MET A 50 0.60 7.88 -19.23
C MET A 50 0.86 9.39 -19.12
N PRO A 51 -0.18 10.20 -18.89
CA PRO A 51 -0.02 11.59 -18.44
C PRO A 51 0.88 11.64 -17.21
N VAL A 52 1.80 12.62 -17.15
CA VAL A 52 2.78 12.76 -16.06
C VAL A 52 2.11 12.77 -14.68
N ALA A 53 0.95 13.42 -14.56
CA ALA A 53 0.18 13.49 -13.32
C ALA A 53 -0.34 12.13 -12.81
N TRP A 54 -0.39 11.09 -13.66
CA TRP A 54 -0.89 9.75 -13.31
C TRP A 54 0.22 8.72 -13.17
N ARG A 55 1.47 9.08 -13.51
CA ARG A 55 2.62 8.19 -13.34
C ARG A 55 2.89 7.99 -11.83
N PRO A 56 3.20 6.76 -11.40
CA PRO A 56 3.71 6.54 -10.05
C PRO A 56 4.87 7.49 -9.78
N GLN A 57 4.83 8.18 -8.66
CA GLN A 57 5.90 9.09 -8.26
C GLN A 57 6.77 8.34 -7.25
N PRO A 58 8.03 8.05 -7.59
CA PRO A 58 8.94 7.46 -6.62
C PRO A 58 9.15 8.43 -5.46
N LEU A 59 9.33 7.89 -4.26
CA LEU A 59 9.84 8.70 -3.16
C LEU A 59 11.34 8.98 -3.38
N PRO A 60 11.86 10.14 -2.93
CA PRO A 60 13.30 10.31 -2.83
C PRO A 60 13.91 9.19 -1.99
N GLU A 61 15.15 8.77 -2.30
CA GLU A 61 15.81 7.64 -1.61
C GLU A 61 15.91 7.81 -0.10
N SER A 62 16.00 9.06 0.38
CA SER A 62 16.03 9.38 1.80
C SER A 62 14.66 9.33 2.48
N HIS A 63 13.57 9.09 1.75
CA HIS A 63 12.21 9.11 2.27
C HIS A 63 11.59 7.72 2.29
N GLY A 64 10.77 7.47 3.30
CA GLY A 64 9.92 6.29 3.33
C GLY A 64 8.75 6.43 4.27
N TRP A 65 7.90 5.41 4.24
CA TRP A 65 6.72 5.35 5.08
C TRP A 65 6.99 4.54 6.32
N THR A 66 6.57 5.07 7.46
CA THR A 66 6.56 4.41 8.75
C THR A 66 5.14 4.29 9.27
N LEU A 67 4.91 3.43 10.27
CA LEU A 67 3.61 3.25 10.88
C LEU A 67 3.59 3.79 12.30
N LEU A 68 2.62 4.65 12.60
CA LEU A 68 2.22 4.94 13.98
C LEU A 68 1.01 4.06 14.29
N LEU A 69 1.10 3.25 15.35
CA LEU A 69 0.08 2.27 15.72
C LEU A 69 -0.55 2.63 17.08
N ILE A 70 -1.86 2.42 17.20
CA ILE A 70 -2.62 2.51 18.44
C ILE A 70 -3.31 1.16 18.66
N GLU A 71 -3.05 0.54 19.80
CA GLU A 71 -3.74 -0.69 20.18
C GLU A 71 -5.17 -0.38 20.64
N VAL A 72 -6.11 -1.16 20.12
CA VAL A 72 -7.50 -1.15 20.60
C VAL A 72 -7.56 -2.06 21.83
N PRO A 73 -8.12 -1.59 22.96
CA PRO A 73 -8.37 -2.45 24.11
C PRO A 73 -9.20 -3.67 23.69
N ALA A 74 -8.54 -4.82 23.62
CA ALA A 74 -9.10 -6.09 23.21
C ALA A 74 -9.37 -6.95 24.45
N ALA A 75 -10.42 -7.76 24.41
CA ALA A 75 -10.70 -8.71 25.48
C ALA A 75 -9.58 -9.77 25.58
N GLU A 76 -9.23 -10.20 26.80
CA GLU A 76 -8.09 -11.10 27.04
C GLU A 76 -8.18 -12.44 26.27
N HIS A 77 -9.39 -12.90 25.96
CA HIS A 77 -9.66 -14.15 25.25
C HIS A 77 -9.35 -14.11 23.75
N LEU A 78 -9.11 -12.93 23.16
CA LEU A 78 -8.71 -12.85 21.76
C LEU A 78 -7.30 -13.39 21.56
N THR A 79 -7.06 -14.12 20.48
CA THR A 79 -5.74 -14.70 20.15
C THR A 79 -4.75 -13.67 19.60
N GLU A 80 -5.23 -12.46 19.30
CA GLU A 80 -4.48 -11.41 18.61
C GLU A 80 -4.67 -10.07 19.32
N ARG A 81 -3.65 -9.21 19.22
CA ARG A 81 -3.75 -7.80 19.54
C ARG A 81 -4.22 -7.05 18.30
N TYR A 82 -5.27 -6.25 18.45
CA TYR A 82 -5.82 -5.46 17.36
C TYR A 82 -5.31 -4.02 17.42
N LEU A 83 -4.80 -3.52 16.31
CA LEU A 83 -4.25 -2.17 16.23
C LEU A 83 -4.86 -1.41 15.04
N PHE A 84 -5.01 -0.10 15.22
CA PHE A 84 -5.19 0.83 14.12
C PHE A 84 -3.88 1.55 13.86
N GLY A 85 -3.62 1.91 12.60
CA GLY A 85 -2.40 2.61 12.24
C GLY A 85 -2.53 3.58 11.09
N GLU A 86 -1.75 4.64 11.15
CA GLU A 86 -1.56 5.59 10.05
C GLU A 86 -0.17 5.44 9.43
N ARG A 87 -0.02 5.87 8.18
CA ARG A 87 1.29 6.00 7.53
C ARG A 87 1.83 7.41 7.68
N LEU A 88 3.04 7.51 8.21
CA LEU A 88 3.78 8.75 8.32
C LEU A 88 4.93 8.76 7.31
N LEU A 89 5.01 9.84 6.53
CA LEU A 89 6.15 10.06 5.65
C LEU A 89 7.30 10.59 6.50
N VAL A 90 8.45 9.95 6.37
CA VAL A 90 9.67 10.30 7.10
C VAL A 90 10.81 10.48 6.12
N GLN A 91 11.66 11.47 6.36
CA GLN A 91 12.99 11.52 5.78
C GLN A 91 13.97 10.88 6.78
N PHE A 92 14.50 9.72 6.44
CA PHE A 92 15.44 8.99 7.28
C PHE A 92 16.77 9.74 7.39
N GLU A 93 17.25 9.87 8.62
CA GLU A 93 18.60 10.37 8.96
C GLU A 93 19.52 9.20 9.29
N PHE A 94 18.95 8.15 9.90
CA PHE A 94 19.61 6.91 10.21
C PHE A 94 18.60 5.76 10.07
N ASN A 95 19.07 4.66 9.51
CA ASN A 95 18.26 3.49 9.30
C ASN A 95 19.16 2.25 9.27
N ASP A 96 19.01 1.37 10.26
CA ASP A 96 19.57 0.01 10.25
C ASP A 96 18.44 -1.04 10.36
N ASN A 97 18.79 -2.30 10.59
CA ASN A 97 17.80 -3.40 10.63
C ASN A 97 17.01 -3.48 11.95
N GLU A 98 17.40 -2.74 12.99
CA GLU A 98 16.81 -2.81 14.33
C GLU A 98 16.11 -1.50 14.70
N TYR A 99 16.75 -0.38 14.42
CA TYR A 99 16.35 0.96 14.82
C TYR A 99 16.47 1.97 13.67
N TRP A 100 15.62 2.99 13.71
CA TRP A 100 15.65 4.09 12.77
C TRP A 100 15.26 5.40 13.45
N TYR A 101 15.73 6.51 12.88
CA TYR A 101 15.19 7.83 13.19
C TYR A 101 15.25 8.75 11.98
N GLY A 102 14.39 9.76 11.99
CA GLY A 102 14.32 10.72 10.91
C GLY A 102 13.38 11.88 11.20
N THR A 103 13.24 12.73 10.20
CA THR A 103 12.40 13.93 10.25
C THR A 103 11.01 13.63 9.66
N LEU A 104 9.95 13.96 10.40
CA LEU A 104 8.56 13.84 9.96
C LEU A 104 8.24 14.79 8.79
N ARG A 105 7.70 14.23 7.71
CA ARG A 105 7.35 14.93 6.45
C ARG A 105 5.86 14.87 6.08
N SER A 106 5.03 14.23 6.89
CA SER A 106 3.57 14.33 6.79
C SER A 106 2.95 14.67 8.14
N PRO A 107 1.81 15.38 8.20
CA PRO A 107 1.08 15.51 9.44
C PRO A 107 0.59 14.15 9.92
N SER A 108 0.48 14.02 11.25
CA SER A 108 -0.12 12.89 11.93
C SER A 108 -1.51 13.29 12.41
N GLY A 109 -2.53 12.48 12.12
CA GLY A 109 -3.86 12.68 12.70
C GLY A 109 -4.06 11.86 13.96
N MET A 110 -3.26 10.80 14.16
CA MET A 110 -3.19 10.06 15.43
C MET A 110 -2.32 10.74 16.48
N ALA A 111 -1.43 11.67 16.13
CA ALA A 111 -0.60 12.44 17.05
C ALA A 111 -0.51 13.90 16.56
N PRO A 112 -1.63 14.66 16.58
CA PRO A 112 -1.70 16.01 16.00
C PRO A 112 -0.79 17.02 16.71
N SER A 113 -0.40 16.76 17.96
CA SER A 113 0.55 17.61 18.70
C SER A 113 1.99 17.49 18.19
N MET A 114 2.29 16.53 17.31
CA MET A 114 3.61 16.32 16.74
C MET A 114 3.77 17.20 15.48
N PRO A 115 4.52 18.32 15.55
CA PRO A 115 4.62 19.22 14.42
C PRO A 115 5.40 18.58 13.26
N LEU A 116 5.05 18.99 12.04
CA LEU A 116 5.83 18.68 10.84
C LEU A 116 7.29 19.13 11.04
N GLY A 117 8.24 18.29 10.64
CA GLY A 117 9.66 18.53 10.90
C GLY A 117 10.15 18.00 12.26
N SER A 118 9.27 17.43 13.09
CA SER A 118 9.69 16.72 14.30
C SER A 118 10.63 15.56 13.99
N ARG A 119 11.62 15.36 14.85
CA ARG A 119 12.44 14.15 14.83
C ARG A 119 11.71 13.03 15.56
N ILE A 120 11.58 11.89 14.91
CA ILE A 120 10.93 10.69 15.42
C ILE A 120 11.82 9.48 15.18
N GLY A 121 11.57 8.40 15.91
CA GLY A 121 12.27 7.14 15.71
C GLY A 121 11.48 5.95 16.23
N GLY A 122 12.05 4.79 16.02
CA GLY A 122 11.51 3.54 16.54
C GLY A 122 12.19 2.34 15.95
N ASN A 123 11.49 1.22 16.00
CA ASN A 123 12.05 -0.10 15.70
C ASN A 123 11.37 -0.73 14.48
N TYR A 124 11.87 -1.87 14.07
CA TYR A 124 11.25 -2.70 13.03
C TYR A 124 10.36 -3.78 13.63
N LEU A 125 9.19 -3.97 13.01
CA LEU A 125 8.31 -5.12 13.28
C LEU A 125 8.00 -5.79 11.93
N SER A 126 8.44 -7.04 11.77
CA SER A 126 8.36 -7.75 10.47
C SER A 126 8.92 -6.94 9.28
N GLY A 127 10.06 -6.27 9.48
CA GLY A 127 10.67 -5.40 8.46
C GLY A 127 9.93 -4.09 8.19
N THR A 128 8.87 -3.78 8.93
CA THR A 128 8.12 -2.52 8.83
C THR A 128 8.60 -1.53 9.92
N PRO A 129 8.99 -0.29 9.57
CA PRO A 129 9.41 0.70 10.55
C PRO A 129 8.21 1.24 11.33
N ILE A 130 8.21 1.00 12.64
CA ILE A 130 7.17 1.43 13.58
C ILE A 130 7.67 2.62 14.39
N VAL A 131 6.87 3.67 14.47
CA VAL A 131 7.19 4.85 15.29
C VAL A 131 6.88 4.55 16.75
N THR A 132 7.88 4.67 17.61
CA THR A 132 7.73 4.44 19.05
C THR A 132 8.17 5.65 19.89
N THR A 133 8.98 6.53 19.30
CA THR A 133 9.62 7.64 20.02
C THR A 133 9.49 8.94 19.24
N TRP A 134 9.20 10.03 19.96
CA TRP A 134 9.30 11.41 19.48
C TRP A 134 10.37 12.14 20.28
N PHE A 135 11.15 13.01 19.61
CA PHE A 135 12.25 13.76 20.21
C PHE A 135 11.97 15.28 20.26
N PRO A 136 10.99 15.76 21.05
CA PRO A 136 10.82 17.20 21.25
C PRO A 136 12.05 17.78 21.93
N GLU A 137 12.64 18.83 21.34
CA GLU A 137 13.79 19.54 21.89
C GLU A 137 15.00 18.62 22.19
N GLY A 138 15.10 17.49 21.48
CA GLY A 138 16.18 16.51 21.64
C GLY A 138 15.99 15.48 22.76
N HIS A 139 14.87 15.53 23.50
CA HIS A 139 14.58 14.56 24.57
C HIS A 139 13.61 13.48 24.10
N SER A 140 13.87 12.23 24.43
CA SER A 140 12.94 11.13 24.12
C SER A 140 11.65 11.27 24.92
N LYS A 141 10.51 11.21 24.22
CA LYS A 141 9.17 11.26 24.79
C LYS A 141 8.27 10.22 24.12
N THR A 142 7.38 9.62 24.90
CA THR A 142 6.27 8.82 24.38
C THR A 142 5.37 9.67 23.48
N ILE A 143 4.93 9.09 22.37
CA ILE A 143 4.06 9.78 21.42
C ILE A 143 2.65 9.87 22.03
N PRO A 144 2.11 11.08 22.22
CA PRO A 144 0.73 11.23 22.67
C PRO A 144 -0.21 10.89 21.51
N VAL A 145 -0.70 9.65 21.52
CA VAL A 145 -1.63 9.18 20.50
C VAL A 145 -3.09 9.46 20.89
N GLU A 146 -3.87 9.88 19.91
CA GLU A 146 -5.28 10.21 20.00
C GLU A 146 -6.05 9.41 18.93
N TRP A 147 -7.29 9.04 19.25
CA TRP A 147 -8.17 8.44 18.26
C TRP A 147 -8.55 9.48 17.21
N PRO A 148 -8.23 9.28 15.92
CA PRO A 148 -8.58 10.24 14.89
C PRO A 148 -10.10 10.31 14.74
N ALA A 149 -10.60 11.49 14.39
CA ALA A 149 -12.02 11.64 14.11
C ALA A 149 -12.44 10.72 12.94
N PRO A 150 -13.64 10.10 12.98
CA PRO A 150 -14.11 9.25 11.90
C PRO A 150 -14.05 9.95 10.54
N GLY A 151 -13.43 9.30 9.55
CA GLY A 151 -13.38 9.77 8.17
C GLY A 151 -12.34 10.85 7.87
N THR A 152 -11.53 11.28 8.84
CA THR A 152 -10.53 12.35 8.60
C THR A 152 -9.19 11.86 8.07
N GLN A 153 -8.91 10.55 8.13
CA GLN A 153 -7.61 10.02 7.74
C GLN A 153 -7.64 8.59 7.19
N ASP A 154 -6.61 8.27 6.39
CA ASP A 154 -6.30 6.92 5.90
C ASP A 154 -5.74 6.07 7.05
N ILE A 155 -6.62 5.36 7.76
CA ILE A 155 -6.26 4.44 8.84
C ILE A 155 -6.37 2.99 8.35
N GLY A 156 -5.31 2.22 8.61
CA GLY A 156 -5.26 0.76 8.45
C GLY A 156 -5.55 0.03 9.76
N SER A 157 -5.91 -1.23 9.63
CA SER A 157 -6.10 -2.23 10.67
C SER A 157 -4.97 -3.24 10.61
N PHE A 158 -4.41 -3.55 11.77
CA PHE A 158 -3.27 -4.42 11.93
C PHE A 158 -3.52 -5.41 13.07
N PHE A 159 -2.85 -6.54 13.00
CA PHE A 159 -2.94 -7.59 14.01
C PHE A 159 -1.55 -8.08 14.39
N ILE A 160 -1.36 -8.37 15.68
CA ILE A 160 -0.18 -9.05 16.19
C ILE A 160 -0.66 -10.33 16.90
N PRO A 161 -0.37 -11.53 16.37
CA PRO A 161 -0.68 -12.79 17.05
C PRO A 161 0.02 -12.86 18.41
N LYS A 162 -0.69 -13.31 19.45
CA LYS A 162 -0.13 -13.38 20.82
C LYS A 162 0.98 -14.42 20.95
N ASP A 163 0.95 -15.45 20.11
CA ASP A 163 1.96 -16.51 20.02
C ASP A 163 3.15 -16.15 19.12
N ALA A 164 3.04 -15.07 18.33
CA ALA A 164 4.10 -14.55 17.46
C ALA A 164 4.21 -13.02 17.55
N PRO A 165 4.70 -12.46 18.69
CA PRO A 165 4.63 -11.02 18.98
C PRO A 165 5.46 -10.13 18.05
N ASP A 166 6.41 -10.70 17.29
CA ASP A 166 7.24 -9.99 16.31
C ASP A 166 6.59 -9.93 14.91
N THR A 167 5.41 -10.53 14.75
CA THR A 167 4.68 -10.61 13.49
C THR A 167 3.63 -9.51 13.41
N LEU A 168 3.74 -8.64 12.40
CA LEU A 168 2.71 -7.64 12.09
C LEU A 168 1.94 -8.04 10.83
N LEU A 169 0.66 -8.31 11.01
CA LEU A 169 -0.27 -8.58 9.91
C LEU A 169 -1.05 -7.31 9.56
N THR A 170 -1.32 -7.10 8.27
CA THR A 170 -2.09 -5.95 7.77
C THR A 170 -3.39 -6.44 7.14
N ALA A 171 -4.52 -5.89 7.59
CA ALA A 171 -5.84 -6.18 7.03
C ALA A 171 -6.17 -5.30 5.81
N ASN A 172 -5.20 -4.53 5.30
CA ASN A 172 -5.43 -3.54 4.25
C ASN A 172 -4.50 -3.70 3.06
N LEU A 173 -5.02 -3.35 1.90
CA LEU A 173 -4.20 -3.12 0.72
C LEU A 173 -3.59 -1.72 0.80
N ILE A 174 -2.34 -1.60 0.36
CA ILE A 174 -1.64 -0.32 0.25
C ILE A 174 -1.69 0.16 -1.21
N CYS A 175 -1.82 1.47 -1.41
CA CYS A 175 -1.68 2.08 -2.73
C CYS A 175 -0.35 1.69 -3.40
N SER A 176 -0.39 1.33 -4.69
CA SER A 176 0.81 0.98 -5.47
C SER A 176 1.68 2.19 -5.83
N ASN A 177 1.21 3.42 -5.62
CA ASN A 177 2.04 4.61 -5.81
C ASN A 177 2.94 4.81 -4.58
N PRO A 178 4.27 4.74 -4.71
CA PRO A 178 5.18 4.84 -3.58
C PRO A 178 5.01 6.14 -2.77
N SER A 179 4.65 7.24 -3.43
CA SER A 179 4.39 8.54 -2.79
C SER A 179 3.00 8.66 -2.12
N CYS A 180 2.15 7.64 -2.22
CA CYS A 180 0.79 7.70 -1.68
C CYS A 180 0.67 6.87 -0.39
N GLY A 181 0.38 7.56 0.72
CA GLY A 181 0.17 6.96 2.03
C GLY A 181 -1.16 6.21 2.22
N ARG A 182 -1.99 6.05 1.18
CA ARG A 182 -3.38 5.57 1.37
C ARG A 182 -3.46 4.05 1.56
N PHE A 183 -4.28 3.64 2.53
CA PHE A 183 -4.84 2.29 2.66
C PHE A 183 -6.18 2.16 1.94
N PHE A 184 -6.45 0.98 1.40
CA PHE A 184 -7.79 0.58 1.01
C PHE A 184 -8.45 -0.20 2.16
N SER A 185 -9.59 0.30 2.61
CA SER A 185 -10.38 -0.28 3.70
C SER A 185 -11.35 -1.34 3.17
N TYR A 186 -10.84 -2.34 2.45
CA TYR A 186 -11.62 -3.54 2.13
C TYR A 186 -11.33 -4.61 3.17
N ASN A 187 -12.37 -5.17 3.79
CA ASN A 187 -12.21 -6.41 4.54
C ASN A 187 -12.18 -7.63 3.59
N TYR A 188 -11.78 -8.79 4.10
CA TYR A 188 -11.67 -10.03 3.32
C TYR A 188 -12.97 -10.35 2.58
N SER A 189 -14.11 -10.31 3.26
CA SER A 189 -15.42 -10.65 2.70
C SER A 189 -15.84 -9.70 1.57
N GLN A 190 -15.64 -8.39 1.76
CA GLN A 190 -15.92 -7.36 0.75
C GLN A 190 -15.04 -7.57 -0.48
N LEU A 191 -13.75 -7.85 -0.29
CA LEU A 191 -12.83 -8.03 -1.39
C LEU A 191 -13.12 -9.32 -2.17
N ASN A 192 -13.42 -10.41 -1.45
CA ASN A 192 -13.77 -11.69 -2.07
C ASN A 192 -15.09 -11.59 -2.85
N GLN A 193 -16.10 -10.91 -2.29
CA GLN A 193 -17.36 -10.66 -2.98
C GLN A 193 -17.14 -9.87 -4.29
N VAL A 194 -16.36 -8.79 -4.24
CA VAL A 194 -16.08 -7.99 -5.45
C VAL A 194 -15.30 -8.81 -6.49
N LEU A 195 -14.37 -9.67 -6.07
CA LEU A 195 -13.69 -10.58 -6.99
C LEU A 195 -14.65 -11.60 -7.62
N ASP A 196 -15.61 -12.14 -6.87
CA ASP A 196 -16.64 -13.04 -7.40
C ASP A 196 -17.53 -12.34 -8.42
N GLU A 197 -17.92 -11.09 -8.14
CA GLU A 197 -18.76 -10.29 -9.02
C GLU A 197 -18.03 -9.82 -10.30
N GLN A 198 -16.72 -9.60 -10.24
CA GLN A 198 -15.94 -9.05 -11.37
C GLN A 198 -15.10 -10.08 -12.15
N ALA A 199 -15.18 -11.37 -11.80
CA ALA A 199 -14.42 -12.45 -12.45
C ALA A 199 -14.65 -12.62 -13.97
N THR A 200 -15.51 -11.81 -14.59
CA THR A 200 -15.96 -11.97 -15.98
C THR A 200 -15.40 -10.97 -16.99
N ILE A 201 -14.50 -10.04 -16.62
CA ILE A 201 -13.93 -9.07 -17.59
C ILE A 201 -12.54 -9.53 -18.04
N GLY A 202 -12.52 -10.38 -19.06
CA GLY A 202 -11.32 -10.97 -19.65
C GLY A 202 -10.39 -9.95 -20.30
N LEU A 203 -9.24 -9.71 -19.69
CA LEU A 203 -8.07 -9.05 -20.30
C LEU A 203 -6.77 -9.85 -20.15
N VAL A 204 -6.77 -10.90 -19.32
CA VAL A 204 -5.61 -11.77 -19.08
C VAL A 204 -5.95 -13.19 -19.52
N SER A 205 -5.13 -13.78 -20.40
CA SER A 205 -5.41 -15.04 -21.10
C SER A 205 -5.34 -16.30 -20.24
N HIS A 206 -5.23 -16.16 -18.91
CA HIS A 206 -5.17 -17.26 -17.96
C HIS A 206 -6.12 -16.94 -16.81
N VAL A 207 -7.11 -17.81 -16.61
CA VAL A 207 -8.23 -17.68 -15.67
C VAL A 207 -7.73 -17.42 -14.24
N LYS A 208 -7.55 -16.15 -13.87
CA LYS A 208 -7.33 -15.70 -12.50
C LYS A 208 -8.41 -14.67 -12.17
N ARG A 209 -9.04 -14.82 -11.01
CA ARG A 209 -9.96 -13.81 -10.45
C ARG A 209 -9.12 -12.58 -10.10
N ILE A 210 -9.22 -11.55 -10.92
CA ILE A 210 -8.51 -10.28 -10.72
C ILE A 210 -9.49 -9.12 -10.66
N LEU A 211 -9.18 -8.16 -9.80
CA LEU A 211 -9.88 -6.88 -9.64
C LEU A 211 -8.87 -5.77 -9.89
N THR A 212 -9.24 -4.76 -10.66
CA THR A 212 -8.45 -3.52 -10.72
C THR A 212 -9.06 -2.48 -9.81
N ILE A 213 -8.33 -2.06 -8.79
CA ILE A 213 -8.71 -0.94 -7.91
C ILE A 213 -7.95 0.32 -8.30
N THR A 214 -8.63 1.47 -8.28
CA THR A 214 -8.00 2.77 -8.53
C THR A 214 -8.01 3.60 -7.25
N CYS A 215 -6.85 4.12 -6.85
CA CYS A 215 -6.74 4.97 -5.67
C CYS A 215 -7.49 6.30 -5.90
N PRO A 216 -8.48 6.66 -5.08
CA PRO A 216 -9.22 7.91 -5.26
C PRO A 216 -8.35 9.16 -5.04
N LYS A 217 -7.25 9.02 -4.27
CA LYS A 217 -6.34 10.12 -3.92
C LYS A 217 -5.33 10.44 -5.02
N CYS A 218 -4.68 9.44 -5.61
CA CYS A 218 -3.61 9.62 -6.59
C CYS A 218 -3.88 8.99 -7.96
N GLN A 219 -5.09 8.44 -8.16
CA GLN A 219 -5.56 7.84 -9.42
C GLN A 219 -4.71 6.67 -9.95
N THR A 220 -3.79 6.17 -9.13
CA THR A 220 -2.94 5.02 -9.42
C THR A 220 -3.76 3.75 -9.27
N ALA A 221 -3.76 2.92 -10.32
CA ALA A 221 -4.43 1.64 -10.32
C ALA A 221 -3.51 0.52 -9.80
N ARG A 222 -4.11 -0.54 -9.28
CA ARG A 222 -3.46 -1.77 -8.84
C ARG A 222 -4.34 -2.97 -9.20
N VAL A 223 -3.70 -4.05 -9.65
CA VAL A 223 -4.36 -5.36 -9.79
C VAL A 223 -4.34 -6.07 -8.44
N VAL A 224 -5.47 -6.62 -8.06
CA VAL A 224 -5.69 -7.40 -6.85
C VAL A 224 -6.16 -8.78 -7.28
N ASP A 225 -5.55 -9.80 -6.72
CA ASP A 225 -5.89 -11.20 -6.92
C ASP A 225 -6.05 -11.92 -5.57
N GLU A 226 -6.33 -13.22 -5.62
CA GLU A 226 -6.45 -14.05 -4.42
C GLU A 226 -5.17 -14.07 -3.56
N ALA A 227 -3.98 -13.97 -4.17
CA ALA A 227 -2.72 -13.92 -3.43
C ALA A 227 -2.62 -12.64 -2.58
N CYS A 228 -3.08 -11.51 -3.09
CA CYS A 228 -3.20 -10.27 -2.33
C CYS A 228 -4.14 -10.46 -1.13
N ILE A 229 -5.27 -11.16 -1.30
CA ILE A 229 -6.23 -11.43 -0.22
C ILE A 229 -5.61 -12.32 0.86
N ASN A 230 -4.95 -13.41 0.48
CA ASN A 230 -4.28 -14.31 1.42
C ASN A 230 -3.21 -13.59 2.25
N SER A 231 -2.62 -12.52 1.71
CA SER A 231 -1.69 -11.68 2.47
C SER A 231 -2.34 -10.71 3.44
N LEU A 232 -3.65 -10.45 3.34
CA LEU A 232 -4.41 -9.62 4.28
C LEU A 232 -4.67 -10.33 5.62
N TYR A 233 -4.58 -11.67 5.62
CA TYR A 233 -4.68 -12.53 6.79
C TYR A 233 -3.79 -13.75 6.53
N LYS A 234 -2.47 -13.64 6.72
CA LYS A 234 -1.69 -14.85 6.92
C LYS A 234 -2.01 -15.36 8.32
N LEU A 235 -3.07 -16.18 8.38
CA LEU A 235 -3.31 -17.19 9.40
C LEU A 235 -2.08 -18.08 9.56
#